data_AF-A0AA88D6V7-F1
#
_entry.id   AF-A0AA88D6V7-F1
#
_cell.length_a   1.000
_cell.length_b   1.000
_cell.length_c   1.000
_cell.angle_alpha   90.00
_cell.angle_beta   90.00
_cell.angle_gamma   90.00
#
_symmetry.space_group_name_H-M   'P 1'
#
loop_
_entity.id
_entity.type
_entity.pdbx_description
1 polymer ?
#
loop_
_entity_poly.entity_id
_entity_poly.type
_entity_poly.pdbx_seq_one_letter_code
_entity_poly.pdbx_strand_id
1 'polypeptide(L)'
;MLVQAIHTCAIKFPEVAGTVVHLLMDFLGNSNVASAIDVAVFVREIIETNPKLRVSIITRLLDTFYQIRASRVCAYALWIIGEFCLSLSEVESGIATIKQCLGDIPFFTVATEEGEGQDAQQKVSQPVISTTVSSRRPVVLADGTYATQSAVLETAMSPPTLVHGSLASIGNLRSLILSGDFFLGAVVACTLTKLVLRLEEVQPSKTEVNKTTTQALLIMVSLLQLGQSWVLPQPIDNDSHDRIVLCIRLLCNTGDNVRKIWLQSCRESFVKMLADKQHRETEEMKAKAQISNAQPDDLIDFYHLKSRKGMSQLELEDEVQDDLKRATGEFTKDGDDANKLNSILQLTGFSDPVYAEAYVTVHHYDIVLDVTVINRTKETLQNLCLELATLGDLKLVERPQNYTLAPESSKQIKANIKVSSTETGIIFGNIVYETSSNVHDRTVIVLNDIHIDIMDYISPASCADVTFRTMWAEFEWENKVAVNSVIQDEREFLDHIIKATNMNCLTPPSALEGECGFISANLYAKSVFGEDALVNVSIEKQADGKLSGYIRIRSKTQGIALSLGDKITLKQKGAA
;
A
#
# COMPACT_ATOMS: atom_id res chain seq x y z
N MET A 1 4.78 -12.68 6.58
CA MET A 1 6.01 -12.88 7.38
C MET A 1 6.76 -14.16 6.96
N LEU A 2 6.38 -15.37 7.40
CA LEU A 2 7.17 -16.59 7.07
C LEU A 2 7.23 -16.88 5.56
N VAL A 3 6.09 -16.86 4.87
CA VAL A 3 6.02 -17.07 3.41
C VAL A 3 6.85 -16.04 2.64
N GLN A 4 6.85 -14.78 3.09
CA GLN A 4 7.61 -13.69 2.48
C GLN A 4 9.13 -13.86 2.70
N ALA A 5 9.54 -14.29 3.90
CA ALA A 5 10.94 -14.60 4.18
C ALA A 5 11.43 -15.79 3.34
N ILE A 6 10.61 -16.85 3.24
CA ILE A 6 10.89 -18.01 2.41
C ILE A 6 10.96 -17.61 0.93
N HIS A 7 10.04 -16.76 0.46
CA HIS A 7 10.04 -16.18 -0.89
C HIS A 7 11.36 -15.47 -1.18
N THR A 8 11.81 -14.57 -0.29
CA THR A 8 13.09 -13.85 -0.44
C THR A 8 14.28 -14.80 -0.48
N CYS A 9 14.31 -15.81 0.40
CA CYS A 9 15.38 -16.82 0.42
C CYS A 9 15.40 -17.67 -0.86
N ALA A 10 14.23 -18.06 -1.37
CA ALA A 10 14.13 -18.88 -2.58
C ALA A 10 14.52 -18.13 -3.86
N ILE A 11 14.31 -16.81 -3.91
CA ILE A 11 14.82 -15.96 -4.99
C ILE A 11 16.36 -15.90 -4.94
N LYS A 12 16.94 -15.73 -3.74
CA LYS A 12 18.41 -15.69 -3.58
C LYS A 12 19.08 -17.04 -3.84
N PHE A 13 18.40 -18.15 -3.54
CA PHE A 13 18.93 -19.51 -3.67
C PHE A 13 18.01 -20.39 -4.54
N PRO A 14 18.12 -20.31 -5.88
CA PRO A 14 17.24 -21.02 -6.81
C PRO A 14 17.29 -22.55 -6.71
N GLU A 15 18.38 -23.11 -6.18
CA GLU A 15 18.56 -24.56 -6.01
C GLU A 15 17.64 -25.13 -4.91
N VAL A 16 17.41 -24.36 -3.83
CA VAL A 16 16.56 -24.76 -2.70
C VAL A 16 15.08 -24.55 -3.03
N ALA A 17 14.78 -23.71 -4.03
CA ALA A 17 13.41 -23.39 -4.44
C ALA A 17 12.60 -24.64 -4.82
N GLY A 18 13.21 -25.66 -5.42
CA GLY A 18 12.52 -26.88 -5.84
C GLY A 18 11.79 -27.61 -4.69
N THR A 19 12.43 -27.74 -3.53
CA THR A 19 11.84 -28.41 -2.35
C THR A 19 10.78 -27.54 -1.68
N VAL A 20 11.02 -26.23 -1.65
CA VAL A 20 10.17 -25.26 -0.96
C VAL A 20 8.87 -24.99 -1.71
N VAL A 21 8.91 -24.95 -3.04
CA VAL A 21 7.74 -24.62 -3.87
C VAL A 21 6.62 -25.63 -3.72
N HIS A 22 6.94 -26.93 -3.71
CA HIS A 22 5.92 -27.96 -3.53
C HIS A 22 5.21 -27.85 -2.18
N LEU A 23 5.95 -27.55 -1.11
CA LEU A 23 5.37 -27.32 0.21
C LEU A 23 4.50 -26.07 0.23
N LEU A 24 4.94 -24.98 -0.41
CA LEU A 24 4.17 -23.75 -0.46
C LEU A 24 2.89 -23.89 -1.28
N MET A 25 2.89 -24.71 -2.33
CA MET A 25 1.69 -24.95 -3.16
C MET A 25 0.54 -25.60 -2.36
N ASP A 26 0.84 -26.36 -1.30
CA ASP A 26 -0.20 -26.91 -0.42
C ASP A 26 -0.96 -25.81 0.35
N PHE A 27 -0.36 -24.62 0.49
CA PHE A 27 -1.01 -23.45 1.08
C PHE A 27 -1.95 -22.71 0.11
N LEU A 28 -2.04 -23.09 -1.16
CA LEU A 28 -2.99 -22.49 -2.11
C LEU A 28 -4.46 -22.77 -1.76
N GLY A 29 -4.73 -23.91 -1.11
CA GLY A 29 -6.07 -24.30 -0.64
C GLY A 29 -6.45 -23.77 0.74
N ASN A 30 -5.57 -23.00 1.39
CA ASN A 30 -5.76 -22.58 2.77
C ASN A 30 -6.81 -21.45 2.90
N SER A 31 -7.41 -21.32 4.09
CA SER A 31 -8.46 -20.32 4.35
C SER A 31 -7.95 -18.88 4.36
N ASN A 32 -6.66 -18.67 4.63
CA ASN A 32 -6.07 -17.33 4.60
C ASN A 32 -5.74 -16.88 3.17
N VAL A 33 -6.62 -16.03 2.62
CA VAL A 33 -6.54 -15.53 1.25
C VAL A 33 -5.26 -14.73 1.00
N ALA A 34 -4.76 -13.95 1.96
CA ALA A 34 -3.58 -13.11 1.76
C ALA A 34 -2.32 -13.96 1.54
N SER A 35 -2.11 -14.97 2.38
CA SER A 35 -0.96 -15.89 2.22
C SER A 35 -1.07 -16.73 0.95
N ALA A 36 -2.27 -17.17 0.57
CA ALA A 36 -2.47 -17.92 -0.67
C ALA A 36 -2.18 -17.07 -1.93
N ILE A 37 -2.50 -15.77 -1.89
CA ILE A 37 -2.13 -14.81 -2.97
C ILE A 37 -0.61 -14.65 -3.03
N ASP A 38 0.07 -14.45 -1.91
CA ASP A 38 1.54 -14.33 -1.87
C ASP A 38 2.22 -15.58 -2.46
N VAL A 39 1.72 -16.77 -2.11
CA VAL A 39 2.19 -18.04 -2.70
C VAL A 39 1.93 -18.10 -4.21
N ALA A 40 0.74 -17.70 -4.67
CA ALA A 40 0.43 -17.73 -6.10
C ALA A 40 1.33 -16.79 -6.91
N VAL A 41 1.61 -15.59 -6.38
CA VAL A 41 2.55 -14.63 -6.98
C VAL A 41 3.98 -15.18 -6.96
N PHE A 42 4.39 -15.84 -5.88
CA PHE A 42 5.69 -16.52 -5.79
C PHE A 42 5.86 -17.60 -6.86
N VAL A 43 4.88 -18.50 -7.00
CA VAL A 43 4.91 -19.58 -7.99
C VAL A 43 5.00 -19.00 -9.40
N ARG A 44 4.28 -17.89 -9.66
CA ARG A 44 4.32 -17.14 -10.93
C ARG A 44 5.70 -16.56 -11.25
N GLU A 45 6.46 -16.15 -10.25
CA GLU A 45 7.81 -15.59 -10.39
C GLU A 45 8.86 -16.70 -10.62
N ILE A 46 8.77 -17.81 -9.88
CA ILE A 46 9.74 -18.92 -10.00
C ILE A 46 9.60 -19.68 -11.29
N ILE A 47 8.39 -19.87 -11.80
CA ILE A 47 8.19 -20.65 -13.02
C ILE A 47 8.89 -20.02 -14.23
N GLU A 48 9.02 -18.68 -14.23
CA GLU A 48 9.81 -17.95 -15.23
C GLU A 48 11.31 -17.94 -14.89
N THR A 49 11.67 -17.74 -13.62
CA THR A 49 13.07 -17.66 -13.18
C THR A 49 13.80 -19.00 -13.27
N ASN A 50 13.11 -20.11 -13.02
CA ASN A 50 13.67 -21.47 -13.06
C ASN A 50 12.87 -22.41 -13.98
N PRO A 51 13.21 -22.44 -15.28
CA PRO A 51 12.51 -23.27 -16.27
C PRO A 51 12.54 -24.78 -15.98
N LYS A 52 13.51 -25.28 -15.18
CA LYS A 52 13.62 -26.70 -14.85
C LYS A 52 12.48 -27.21 -13.98
N LEU A 53 11.93 -26.33 -13.12
CA LEU A 53 10.83 -26.67 -12.20
C LEU A 53 9.45 -26.52 -12.85
N ARG A 54 9.36 -25.94 -14.05
CA ARG A 54 8.11 -25.64 -14.76
C ARG A 54 7.16 -26.82 -14.83
N VAL A 55 7.65 -27.96 -15.33
CA VAL A 55 6.82 -29.17 -15.52
C VAL A 55 6.25 -29.62 -14.18
N SER A 56 7.10 -29.73 -13.16
CA SER A 56 6.72 -30.16 -11.81
C SER A 56 5.65 -29.26 -11.19
N ILE A 57 5.83 -27.94 -11.30
CA ILE A 57 4.88 -26.93 -10.81
C ILE A 57 3.54 -27.07 -11.52
N ILE A 58 3.50 -27.22 -12.84
CA ILE A 58 2.24 -27.34 -13.59
C ILE A 58 1.50 -28.61 -13.19
N THR A 59 2.17 -29.77 -13.15
CA THR A 59 1.53 -31.02 -12.71
C THR A 59 0.95 -30.88 -11.31
N ARG A 60 1.72 -30.34 -10.36
CA ARG A 60 1.22 -30.14 -8.99
C ARG A 60 0.09 -29.12 -8.93
N LEU A 61 0.12 -28.09 -9.76
CA LEU A 61 -0.93 -27.06 -9.79
C LEU A 61 -2.24 -27.63 -10.33
N LEU A 62 -2.18 -28.46 -11.38
CA LEU A 62 -3.35 -29.17 -11.91
C LEU A 62 -3.92 -30.14 -10.87
N ASP A 63 -3.07 -30.86 -10.16
CA ASP A 63 -3.50 -31.77 -9.08
C ASP A 63 -4.14 -31.00 -7.93
N THR A 64 -3.55 -29.89 -7.49
CA THR A 64 -4.06 -29.12 -6.33
C THR A 64 -5.20 -28.17 -6.67
N PHE A 65 -5.52 -27.99 -7.96
CA PHE A 65 -6.44 -26.94 -8.42
C PHE A 65 -7.83 -27.05 -7.78
N TYR A 66 -8.36 -28.26 -7.56
CA TYR A 66 -9.67 -28.48 -6.95
C TYR A 66 -9.78 -28.00 -5.49
N GLN A 67 -8.64 -27.84 -4.80
CA GLN A 67 -8.58 -27.42 -3.39
C GLN A 67 -8.73 -25.90 -3.23
N ILE A 68 -8.49 -25.13 -4.30
CA ILE A 68 -8.48 -23.66 -4.26
C ILE A 68 -9.93 -23.17 -4.20
N ARG A 69 -10.28 -22.47 -3.11
CA ARG A 69 -11.62 -21.89 -2.90
C ARG A 69 -11.68 -20.37 -3.06
N ALA A 70 -10.54 -19.69 -3.16
CA ALA A 70 -10.49 -18.23 -3.29
C ALA A 70 -10.43 -17.82 -4.76
N SER A 71 -11.39 -17.00 -5.22
CA SER A 71 -11.48 -16.55 -6.62
C SER A 71 -10.20 -15.89 -7.14
N ARG A 72 -9.61 -14.95 -6.36
CA ARG A 72 -8.36 -14.28 -6.75
C ARG A 72 -7.20 -15.24 -6.95
N VAL A 73 -7.09 -16.28 -6.10
CA VAL A 73 -6.04 -17.30 -6.20
C VAL A 73 -6.30 -18.21 -7.41
N CYS A 74 -7.55 -18.57 -7.67
CA CYS A 74 -7.95 -19.28 -8.89
C CYS A 74 -7.55 -18.49 -10.16
N ALA A 75 -7.73 -17.17 -10.17
CA ALA A 75 -7.34 -16.34 -11.32
C ALA A 75 -5.83 -16.39 -11.59
N TYR A 76 -4.98 -16.34 -10.55
CA TYR A 76 -3.53 -16.50 -10.71
C TYR A 76 -3.16 -17.90 -11.19
N ALA A 77 -3.77 -18.95 -10.61
CA ALA A 77 -3.52 -20.33 -11.01
C ALA A 77 -3.91 -20.58 -12.48
N LEU A 78 -5.08 -20.10 -12.90
CA LEU A 78 -5.56 -20.19 -14.28
C LEU A 78 -4.63 -19.44 -15.26
N TRP A 79 -4.12 -18.27 -14.86
CA TRP A 79 -3.13 -17.54 -15.65
C TRP A 79 -1.83 -18.34 -15.84
N ILE A 80 -1.31 -18.96 -14.78
CA ILE A 80 -0.11 -19.81 -14.84
C ILE A 80 -0.34 -21.00 -15.78
N ILE A 81 -1.50 -21.68 -15.67
CA ILE A 81 -1.86 -22.79 -16.56
C ILE A 81 -1.93 -22.31 -18.02
N GLY A 82 -2.61 -21.20 -18.28
CA GLY A 82 -2.74 -20.65 -19.64
C GLY A 82 -1.41 -20.24 -20.28
N GLU A 83 -0.45 -19.76 -19.48
CA GLU A 83 0.82 -19.22 -19.98
C GLU A 83 1.98 -20.23 -19.98
N PHE A 84 1.94 -21.27 -19.15
CA PHE A 84 3.06 -22.21 -19.02
C PHE A 84 2.79 -23.63 -19.51
N CYS A 85 1.55 -23.99 -19.88
CA CYS A 85 1.27 -25.23 -20.61
C CYS A 85 1.79 -25.13 -22.05
N LEU A 86 2.85 -25.88 -22.37
CA LEU A 86 3.52 -25.84 -23.68
C LEU A 86 3.45 -27.17 -24.42
N SER A 87 3.38 -28.29 -23.69
CA SER A 87 3.29 -29.62 -24.31
C SER A 87 1.85 -30.03 -24.57
N LEU A 88 1.64 -30.92 -25.54
CA LEU A 88 0.30 -31.41 -25.92
C LEU A 88 -0.43 -32.01 -24.70
N SER A 89 0.26 -32.86 -23.93
CA SER A 89 -0.31 -33.51 -22.74
C SER A 89 -0.65 -32.50 -21.63
N GLU A 90 0.16 -31.46 -21.44
CA GLU A 90 -0.11 -30.40 -20.46
C GLU A 90 -1.35 -29.58 -20.85
N VAL A 91 -1.48 -29.22 -22.13
CA VAL A 91 -2.61 -28.43 -22.64
C VAL A 91 -3.91 -29.24 -22.56
N GLU A 92 -3.91 -30.49 -22.98
CA GLU A 92 -5.09 -31.37 -22.87
C GLU A 92 -5.49 -31.59 -21.40
N SER A 93 -4.52 -31.82 -20.51
CA SER A 93 -4.77 -31.96 -19.07
C SER A 93 -5.33 -30.68 -18.47
N GLY A 94 -4.77 -29.51 -18.81
CA GLY A 94 -5.27 -28.22 -18.34
C GLY A 94 -6.71 -27.94 -18.77
N ILE A 95 -7.05 -28.22 -20.03
CA ILE A 95 -8.43 -28.09 -20.53
C ILE A 95 -9.35 -29.07 -19.80
N ALA A 96 -8.92 -30.31 -19.57
CA ALA A 96 -9.70 -31.32 -18.86
C ALA A 96 -9.96 -30.93 -17.40
N THR A 97 -8.95 -30.45 -16.67
CA THR A 97 -9.08 -29.98 -15.29
C THR A 97 -10.04 -28.79 -15.20
N ILE A 98 -9.94 -27.80 -16.10
CA ILE A 98 -10.86 -26.65 -16.11
C ILE A 98 -12.30 -27.13 -16.34
N LYS A 99 -12.52 -28.05 -17.28
CA LYS A 99 -13.85 -28.64 -17.53
C LYS A 99 -14.39 -29.38 -16.31
N GLN A 100 -13.58 -30.24 -15.69
CA GLN A 100 -13.97 -30.98 -14.50
C GLN A 100 -14.34 -30.04 -13.34
N CYS A 101 -13.63 -28.93 -13.18
CA CYS A 101 -13.89 -27.93 -12.15
C CYS A 101 -15.11 -27.04 -12.43
N LEU A 102 -15.52 -26.87 -13.69
CA LEU A 102 -16.77 -26.22 -14.07
C LEU A 102 -17.98 -27.17 -13.94
N GLY A 103 -17.73 -28.48 -14.06
CA GLY A 103 -18.75 -29.52 -14.05
C GLY A 103 -19.55 -29.57 -15.35
N ASP A 104 -20.68 -30.27 -15.33
CA ASP A 104 -21.52 -30.43 -16.51
C ASP A 104 -22.19 -29.10 -16.93
N ILE A 105 -22.12 -28.85 -18.24
CA ILE A 105 -22.74 -27.74 -18.95
C ILE A 105 -24.10 -28.25 -19.45
N PRO A 106 -25.20 -27.49 -19.38
CA PRO A 106 -25.30 -26.07 -19.03
C PRO A 106 -25.29 -25.77 -17.52
N PHE A 107 -24.79 -24.58 -17.16
CA PHE A 107 -24.86 -24.07 -15.77
C PHE A 107 -26.32 -23.92 -15.28
N PHE A 108 -27.26 -23.90 -16.21
CA PHE A 108 -28.71 -23.82 -16.00
C PHE A 108 -29.44 -24.89 -16.81
N THR A 109 -30.22 -25.74 -16.16
CA THR A 109 -31.32 -26.45 -16.80
C THR A 109 -32.58 -25.61 -16.58
N VAL A 110 -33.14 -25.02 -17.65
CA VAL A 110 -34.55 -24.62 -17.60
C VAL A 110 -35.29 -25.92 -17.30
N ALA A 111 -35.92 -26.05 -16.14
CA ALA A 111 -36.90 -27.12 -15.96
C ALA A 111 -38.00 -26.85 -16.99
N THR A 112 -37.98 -27.57 -18.11
CA THR A 112 -39.13 -27.77 -18.96
C THR A 112 -40.17 -28.50 -18.11
N GLU A 113 -41.02 -27.73 -17.43
CA GLU A 113 -42.30 -28.19 -16.92
C GLU A 113 -43.22 -28.42 -18.13
N GLU A 114 -43.02 -29.55 -18.82
CA GLU A 114 -44.07 -30.17 -19.62
C GLU A 114 -44.68 -31.29 -18.77
N GLY A 115 -45.78 -30.95 -18.10
CA GLY A 115 -46.62 -31.84 -17.29
C GLY A 115 -47.91 -31.12 -16.89
N GLU A 116 -48.96 -31.38 -17.66
CA GLU A 116 -50.31 -30.76 -17.66
C GLU A 116 -51.00 -30.62 -16.28
N GLY A 117 -51.74 -29.50 -16.08
CA GLY A 117 -52.77 -29.42 -15.01
C GLY A 117 -53.16 -28.03 -14.48
N GLN A 118 -53.86 -27.25 -15.29
CA GLN A 118 -54.73 -26.06 -15.07
C GLN A 118 -54.97 -25.44 -13.66
N ASP A 119 -54.87 -24.10 -13.67
CA ASP A 119 -55.63 -23.04 -12.96
C ASP A 119 -55.53 -22.83 -11.43
N ALA A 120 -54.88 -21.72 -11.01
CA ALA A 120 -55.59 -20.49 -10.65
C ALA A 120 -54.67 -19.35 -10.12
N GLN A 121 -54.72 -18.22 -10.84
CA GLN A 121 -54.67 -16.81 -10.38
C GLN A 121 -53.40 -16.20 -9.77
N GLN A 122 -52.83 -15.29 -10.58
CA GLN A 122 -51.96 -14.18 -10.23
C GLN A 122 -52.46 -13.34 -9.05
N LYS A 123 -51.59 -13.13 -8.05
CA LYS A 123 -51.52 -11.88 -7.29
C LYS A 123 -50.08 -11.42 -7.17
N VAL A 124 -49.79 -10.30 -7.84
CA VAL A 124 -48.62 -9.46 -7.65
C VAL A 124 -48.62 -8.95 -6.20
N SER A 125 -47.52 -9.14 -5.48
CA SER A 125 -47.26 -8.41 -4.23
C SER A 125 -45.78 -8.03 -4.13
N GLN A 126 -45.57 -6.73 -3.97
CA GLN A 126 -44.30 -6.05 -3.70
C GLN A 126 -43.66 -6.54 -2.37
N PRO A 127 -42.34 -6.44 -2.20
CA PRO A 127 -41.69 -6.81 -0.95
C PRO A 127 -41.95 -5.73 0.11
N VAL A 128 -42.83 -6.03 1.06
CA VAL A 128 -42.98 -5.26 2.30
C VAL A 128 -42.12 -5.91 3.38
N ILE A 129 -41.13 -5.16 3.85
CA ILE A 129 -40.37 -5.43 5.07
C ILE A 129 -41.37 -5.58 6.22
N SER A 130 -41.50 -6.79 6.76
CA SER A 130 -42.29 -7.05 7.98
C SER A 130 -41.37 -7.60 9.07
N THR A 131 -41.03 -6.72 9.99
CA THR A 131 -40.50 -7.02 11.32
C THR A 131 -41.53 -7.84 12.10
N THR A 132 -41.23 -9.11 12.37
CA THR A 132 -42.08 -9.99 13.19
C THR A 132 -41.88 -9.74 14.68
N VAL A 133 -42.85 -9.09 15.32
CA VAL A 133 -42.99 -9.03 16.78
C VAL A 133 -43.60 -10.35 17.27
N SER A 134 -42.85 -11.13 18.03
CA SER A 134 -43.30 -12.39 18.64
C SER A 134 -44.25 -12.14 19.83
N SER A 135 -45.47 -12.68 19.76
CA SER A 135 -46.46 -12.69 20.85
C SER A 135 -46.34 -13.97 21.69
N ARG A 136 -45.99 -13.85 22.97
CA ARG A 136 -45.98 -14.93 23.96
C ARG A 136 -47.40 -15.21 24.49
N ARG A 137 -47.91 -16.44 24.32
CA ARG A 137 -49.08 -16.95 25.09
C ARG A 137 -48.70 -18.26 25.81
N PRO A 138 -49.10 -18.48 27.09
CA PRO A 138 -48.87 -19.74 27.78
C PRO A 138 -49.77 -20.85 27.26
N VAL A 139 -49.26 -22.08 27.18
CA VAL A 139 -50.03 -23.28 26.83
C VAL A 139 -50.24 -24.10 28.10
N VAL A 140 -51.48 -24.55 28.33
CA VAL A 140 -51.85 -25.39 29.48
C VAL A 140 -51.76 -26.85 29.05
N LEU A 141 -51.00 -27.65 29.80
CA LEU A 141 -50.87 -29.08 29.54
C LEU A 141 -52.07 -29.86 30.11
N ALA A 142 -52.24 -31.11 29.67
CA ALA A 142 -53.41 -31.93 30.00
C ALA A 142 -53.55 -32.29 31.49
N ASP A 143 -52.56 -31.98 32.32
CA ASP A 143 -52.57 -32.13 33.78
C ASP A 143 -52.94 -30.83 34.54
N GLY A 144 -53.29 -29.75 33.82
CA GLY A 144 -53.75 -28.48 34.40
C GLY A 144 -52.63 -27.53 34.85
N THR A 145 -51.36 -27.84 34.56
CA THR A 145 -50.25 -26.94 34.87
C THR A 145 -49.96 -25.99 33.69
N TYR A 146 -49.80 -24.69 33.98
CA TYR A 146 -49.49 -23.66 32.98
C TYR A 146 -47.99 -23.68 32.64
N ALA A 147 -47.64 -23.96 31.38
CA ALA A 147 -46.25 -23.95 30.91
C ALA A 147 -45.97 -22.70 30.04
N THR A 148 -44.91 -21.96 30.38
CA THR A 148 -44.40 -20.83 29.59
C THR A 148 -43.17 -21.27 28.80
N GLN A 149 -43.27 -21.33 27.47
CA GLN A 149 -42.10 -21.55 26.61
C GLN A 149 -41.23 -20.28 26.63
N SER A 150 -40.13 -20.34 27.38
CA SER A 150 -39.02 -19.38 27.25
C SER A 150 -38.04 -19.94 26.24
N ALA A 151 -38.11 -19.47 24.98
CA ALA A 151 -37.05 -19.72 24.01
C ALA A 151 -35.80 -18.94 24.48
N VAL A 152 -34.79 -19.67 24.94
CA VAL A 152 -33.45 -19.15 25.18
C VAL A 152 -32.88 -18.80 23.81
N LEU A 153 -32.70 -17.50 23.56
CA LEU A 153 -31.89 -17.01 22.44
C LEU A 153 -30.43 -17.25 22.80
N GLU A 154 -29.91 -18.44 22.50
CA GLU A 154 -28.48 -18.57 22.26
C GLU A 154 -28.16 -17.71 21.03
N THR A 155 -27.22 -16.79 21.21
CA THR A 155 -26.63 -15.98 20.16
C THR A 155 -25.88 -16.90 19.18
N ALA A 156 -26.63 -17.53 18.28
CA ALA A 156 -26.09 -18.20 17.12
C ALA A 156 -25.60 -17.11 16.16
N MET A 157 -24.29 -16.87 16.20
CA MET A 157 -23.52 -16.49 15.02
C MET A 157 -24.06 -17.33 13.86
N SER A 158 -24.54 -16.69 12.81
CA SER A 158 -25.02 -17.36 11.61
C SER A 158 -23.96 -18.35 11.14
N PRO A 159 -24.20 -19.67 11.22
CA PRO A 159 -23.45 -20.61 10.40
C PRO A 159 -23.89 -20.31 8.97
N PRO A 160 -22.98 -20.31 7.97
CA PRO A 160 -23.44 -20.43 6.61
C PRO A 160 -24.24 -21.72 6.55
N THR A 161 -25.42 -21.68 5.93
CA THR A 161 -26.27 -22.83 5.67
C THR A 161 -25.50 -23.84 4.83
N LEU A 162 -24.72 -24.68 5.50
CA LEU A 162 -24.20 -25.92 4.96
C LEU A 162 -25.38 -26.87 4.91
N VAL A 163 -25.97 -27.01 3.72
CA VAL A 163 -26.72 -28.21 3.37
C VAL A 163 -25.72 -29.36 3.43
N HIS A 164 -25.60 -30.00 4.59
CA HIS A 164 -24.87 -31.25 4.78
C HIS A 164 -25.68 -32.37 4.12
N GLY A 165 -25.45 -32.54 2.82
CA GLY A 165 -25.99 -33.61 2.01
C GLY A 165 -25.47 -33.49 0.58
N SER A 166 -24.37 -34.19 0.28
CA SER A 166 -23.84 -34.43 -1.08
C SER A 166 -23.14 -33.27 -1.81
N LEU A 167 -22.13 -32.65 -1.18
CA LEU A 167 -21.28 -31.60 -1.78
C LEU A 167 -19.78 -31.95 -1.85
N ALA A 168 -19.42 -33.22 -1.79
CA ALA A 168 -18.03 -33.65 -1.94
C ALA A 168 -17.54 -33.71 -3.41
N SER A 169 -18.34 -33.27 -4.38
CA SER A 169 -18.02 -33.42 -5.82
C SER A 169 -18.53 -32.29 -6.73
N ILE A 170 -18.85 -31.10 -6.19
CA ILE A 170 -19.23 -29.94 -7.03
C ILE A 170 -18.01 -29.03 -7.16
N GLY A 171 -17.52 -28.86 -8.40
CA GLY A 171 -16.26 -28.20 -8.71
C GLY A 171 -16.14 -26.79 -8.10
N ASN A 172 -14.93 -26.45 -7.67
CA ASN A 172 -14.57 -25.18 -7.03
C ASN A 172 -14.91 -23.95 -7.88
N LEU A 173 -14.66 -24.00 -9.20
CA LEU A 173 -14.98 -22.91 -10.11
C LEU A 173 -16.49 -22.73 -10.27
N ARG A 174 -17.26 -23.83 -10.32
CA ARG A 174 -18.72 -23.76 -10.43
C ARG A 174 -19.33 -23.04 -9.24
N SER A 175 -18.91 -23.38 -8.02
CA SER A 175 -19.40 -22.70 -6.81
C SER A 175 -19.10 -21.21 -6.82
N LEU A 176 -17.92 -20.80 -7.31
CA LEU A 176 -17.49 -19.39 -7.33
C LEU A 176 -18.23 -18.58 -8.40
N ILE A 177 -18.41 -19.15 -9.59
CA ILE A 177 -19.16 -18.49 -10.67
C ILE A 177 -20.65 -18.38 -10.30
N LEU A 178 -21.24 -19.42 -9.71
CA LEU A 178 -22.62 -19.38 -9.20
C LEU A 178 -22.78 -18.45 -7.99
N SER A 179 -21.70 -18.11 -7.28
CA SER A 179 -21.73 -17.09 -6.23
C SER A 179 -21.72 -15.65 -6.76
N GLY A 180 -21.63 -15.46 -8.08
CA GLY A 180 -21.70 -14.15 -8.74
C GLY A 180 -20.36 -13.55 -9.13
N ASP A 181 -19.24 -14.27 -9.03
CA ASP A 181 -17.94 -13.77 -9.49
C ASP A 181 -17.77 -13.93 -11.01
N PHE A 182 -18.28 -12.96 -11.76
CA PHE A 182 -18.17 -12.94 -13.23
C PHE A 182 -16.78 -12.56 -13.72
N PHE A 183 -15.97 -11.89 -12.90
CA PHE A 183 -14.57 -11.58 -13.24
C PHE A 183 -13.76 -12.88 -13.38
N LEU A 184 -13.95 -13.84 -12.46
CA LEU A 184 -13.35 -15.17 -12.60
C LEU A 184 -13.82 -15.87 -13.88
N GLY A 185 -15.10 -15.73 -14.25
CA GLY A 185 -15.63 -16.23 -15.51
C GLY A 185 -14.91 -15.67 -16.74
N ALA A 186 -14.62 -14.37 -16.76
CA ALA A 186 -13.84 -13.74 -17.82
C ALA A 186 -12.38 -14.26 -17.88
N VAL A 187 -11.76 -14.53 -16.73
CA VAL A 187 -10.42 -15.15 -16.66
C VAL A 187 -10.44 -16.59 -17.18
N VAL A 188 -11.46 -17.38 -16.85
CA VAL A 188 -11.65 -18.72 -17.40
C VAL A 188 -11.79 -18.67 -18.93
N ALA A 189 -12.57 -17.73 -19.46
CA ALA A 189 -12.69 -17.55 -20.91
C ALA A 189 -11.34 -17.20 -21.56
N CYS A 190 -10.59 -16.24 -21.00
CA CYS A 190 -9.28 -15.85 -21.52
C CYS A 190 -8.27 -17.01 -21.52
N THR A 191 -8.28 -17.83 -20.47
CA THR A 191 -7.34 -18.94 -20.30
C THR A 191 -7.70 -20.11 -21.21
N LEU A 192 -8.98 -20.43 -21.38
CA LEU A 192 -9.44 -21.38 -22.40
C LEU A 192 -9.08 -20.92 -23.81
N THR A 193 -9.27 -19.64 -24.15
CA THR A 193 -8.87 -19.10 -25.45
C THR A 193 -7.37 -19.28 -25.69
N LYS A 194 -6.52 -18.95 -24.71
CA LYS A 194 -5.07 -19.16 -24.82
C LYS A 194 -4.71 -20.63 -25.01
N LEU A 195 -5.30 -21.54 -24.23
CA LEU A 195 -5.03 -22.97 -24.34
C LEU A 195 -5.45 -23.54 -25.71
N VAL A 196 -6.59 -23.09 -26.25
CA VAL A 196 -7.05 -23.50 -27.59
C VAL A 196 -6.11 -22.98 -28.69
N LEU A 197 -5.66 -21.73 -28.61
CA LEU A 197 -4.68 -21.19 -29.57
C LEU A 197 -3.35 -21.95 -29.53
N ARG A 198 -2.90 -22.38 -28.34
CA ARG A 198 -1.71 -23.23 -28.19
C ARG A 198 -1.93 -24.64 -28.70
N LEU A 199 -3.11 -25.21 -28.45
CA LEU A 199 -3.46 -26.52 -28.98
C LEU A 199 -3.38 -26.53 -30.51
N GLU A 200 -3.77 -25.45 -31.18
CA GLU A 200 -3.64 -25.31 -32.63
C GLU A 200 -2.17 -25.31 -33.12
N GLU A 201 -1.21 -24.82 -32.32
CA GLU A 201 0.23 -24.86 -32.67
C GLU A 201 0.85 -26.25 -32.45
N VAL A 202 0.41 -26.95 -31.40
CA VAL A 202 1.03 -28.20 -30.95
C VAL A 202 0.35 -29.43 -31.55
N GLN A 203 -0.96 -29.36 -31.82
CA GLN A 203 -1.76 -30.50 -32.30
C GLN A 203 -1.85 -30.51 -33.83
N PRO A 204 -1.40 -31.58 -34.51
CA PRO A 204 -1.45 -31.66 -35.98
C PRO A 204 -2.86 -31.93 -36.52
N SER A 205 -3.79 -32.44 -35.69
CA SER A 205 -5.15 -32.77 -36.11
C SER A 205 -6.12 -31.60 -35.91
N LYS A 206 -6.55 -30.99 -37.01
CA LYS A 206 -7.54 -29.91 -37.00
C LYS A 206 -8.90 -30.31 -36.42
N THR A 207 -9.25 -31.60 -36.46
CA THR A 207 -10.55 -32.08 -35.97
C THR A 207 -10.66 -32.00 -34.46
N GLU A 208 -9.60 -32.35 -33.73
CA GLU A 208 -9.59 -32.29 -32.27
C GLU A 208 -9.47 -30.84 -31.77
N VAL A 209 -8.72 -30.00 -32.50
CA VAL A 209 -8.71 -28.54 -32.28
C VAL A 209 -10.12 -27.97 -32.47
N ASN A 210 -10.81 -28.27 -33.56
CA ASN A 210 -12.18 -27.76 -33.79
C ASN A 210 -13.15 -28.24 -32.71
N LYS A 211 -13.08 -29.51 -32.31
CA LYS A 211 -13.91 -30.07 -31.24
C LYS A 211 -13.69 -29.37 -29.90
N THR A 212 -12.44 -29.12 -29.54
CA THR A 212 -12.10 -28.39 -28.30
C THR A 212 -12.48 -26.92 -28.38
N THR A 213 -12.32 -26.26 -29.55
CA THR A 213 -12.80 -24.89 -29.81
C THR A 213 -14.31 -24.79 -29.63
N THR A 214 -15.10 -25.69 -30.22
CA THR A 214 -16.57 -25.71 -30.06
C THR A 214 -16.96 -25.89 -28.59
N GLN A 215 -16.27 -26.75 -27.85
CA GLN A 215 -16.51 -26.94 -26.42
C GLN A 215 -16.17 -25.69 -25.60
N ALA A 216 -15.06 -25.01 -25.91
CA ALA A 216 -14.69 -23.75 -25.25
C ALA A 216 -15.71 -22.63 -25.54
N LEU A 217 -16.17 -22.52 -26.79
CA LEU A 217 -17.23 -21.60 -27.18
C LEU A 217 -18.54 -21.88 -26.43
N LEU A 218 -18.92 -23.14 -26.27
CA LEU A 218 -20.11 -23.55 -25.51
C LEU A 218 -20.01 -23.10 -24.03
N ILE A 219 -18.84 -23.24 -23.42
CA ILE A 219 -18.58 -22.75 -22.05
C ILE A 219 -18.77 -21.23 -21.99
N MET A 220 -18.15 -20.47 -22.90
CA MET A 220 -18.23 -19.01 -22.92
C MET A 220 -19.65 -18.50 -23.12
N VAL A 221 -20.40 -19.11 -24.05
CA VAL A 221 -21.81 -18.76 -24.28
C VAL A 221 -22.67 -19.09 -23.06
N SER A 222 -22.42 -20.24 -22.41
CA SER A 222 -23.13 -20.61 -21.18
C SER A 222 -22.84 -19.65 -20.02
N LEU A 223 -21.61 -19.11 -19.93
CA LEU A 223 -21.27 -18.07 -18.94
C LEU A 223 -21.98 -16.74 -19.22
N LEU A 224 -22.08 -16.34 -20.49
CA LEU A 224 -22.84 -15.14 -20.88
C LEU A 224 -24.34 -15.31 -20.58
N GLN A 225 -24.90 -16.48 -20.89
CA GLN A 225 -26.30 -16.78 -20.62
C GLN A 225 -26.59 -16.79 -19.11
N LEU A 226 -25.68 -17.33 -18.30
CA LEU A 226 -25.77 -17.25 -16.83
C LEU A 226 -25.78 -15.79 -16.35
N GLY A 227 -24.87 -14.96 -16.88
CA GLY A 227 -24.76 -13.54 -16.52
C GLY A 227 -25.92 -12.66 -16.96
N GLN A 228 -26.68 -13.08 -17.98
CA GLN A 228 -27.91 -12.42 -18.44
C GLN A 228 -29.18 -12.96 -17.75
N SER A 229 -29.08 -14.07 -17.04
CA SER A 229 -30.22 -14.69 -16.36
C SER A 229 -30.58 -13.94 -15.06
N TRP A 230 -31.87 -13.91 -14.72
CA TRP A 230 -32.39 -13.30 -13.50
C TRP A 230 -32.12 -14.11 -12.21
N VAL A 231 -31.44 -15.26 -12.35
CA VAL A 231 -31.21 -16.24 -11.27
C VAL A 231 -30.16 -15.74 -10.26
N LEU A 232 -29.25 -14.86 -10.69
CA LEU A 232 -28.20 -14.31 -9.84
C LEU A 232 -28.57 -12.91 -9.33
N PRO A 233 -28.22 -12.57 -8.07
CA PRO A 233 -28.58 -11.29 -7.46
C PRO A 233 -27.85 -10.08 -8.08
N GLN A 234 -26.77 -10.31 -8.85
CA GLN A 234 -26.04 -9.28 -9.58
C GLN A 234 -25.91 -9.68 -11.06
N PRO A 235 -26.20 -8.76 -12.00
CA PRO A 235 -25.94 -9.00 -13.42
C PRO A 235 -24.43 -8.98 -13.72
N ILE A 236 -24.04 -9.52 -14.86
CA ILE A 236 -22.65 -9.48 -15.33
C ILE A 236 -22.12 -8.05 -15.50
N ASP A 237 -20.89 -7.80 -15.06
CA ASP A 237 -20.19 -6.54 -15.30
C ASP A 237 -19.96 -6.32 -16.81
N ASN A 238 -20.10 -5.09 -17.30
CA ASN A 238 -19.87 -4.75 -18.71
C ASN A 238 -18.45 -5.12 -19.18
N ASP A 239 -17.41 -4.90 -18.35
CA ASP A 239 -16.02 -5.28 -18.69
C ASP A 239 -15.88 -6.80 -18.83
N SER A 240 -16.46 -7.57 -17.91
CA SER A 240 -16.43 -9.04 -17.95
C SER A 240 -17.17 -9.58 -19.19
N HIS A 241 -18.32 -8.99 -19.52
CA HIS A 241 -19.07 -9.31 -20.73
C HIS A 241 -18.25 -9.06 -22.01
N ASP A 242 -17.68 -7.85 -22.14
CA ASP A 242 -16.93 -7.46 -23.32
C ASP A 242 -15.66 -8.30 -23.51
N ARG A 243 -15.00 -8.68 -22.42
CA ARG A 243 -13.84 -9.60 -22.45
C ARG A 243 -14.22 -10.99 -22.95
N ILE A 244 -15.33 -11.56 -22.48
CA ILE A 244 -15.80 -12.87 -22.93
C ILE A 244 -16.19 -12.81 -24.42
N VAL A 245 -16.88 -11.74 -24.84
CA VAL A 245 -17.23 -11.53 -26.25
C VAL A 245 -15.98 -11.37 -27.12
N LEU A 246 -14.96 -10.66 -26.65
CA LEU A 246 -13.67 -10.57 -27.34
C LEU A 246 -13.02 -11.94 -27.52
N CYS A 247 -13.03 -12.78 -26.47
CA CYS A 247 -12.51 -14.16 -26.53
C CYS A 247 -13.26 -15.02 -27.55
N ILE A 248 -14.60 -14.90 -27.61
CA ILE A 248 -15.44 -15.58 -28.62
C ILE A 248 -15.06 -15.12 -30.04
N ARG A 249 -14.96 -13.80 -30.26
CA ARG A 249 -14.58 -13.25 -31.57
C ARG A 249 -13.21 -13.73 -32.03
N LEU A 250 -12.27 -13.83 -31.09
CA LEU A 250 -10.91 -14.29 -31.36
C LEU A 250 -10.86 -15.76 -31.75
N LEU A 251 -11.63 -16.63 -31.08
CA LEU A 251 -11.74 -18.04 -31.44
C LEU A 251 -12.44 -18.27 -32.78
N CYS A 252 -13.38 -17.40 -33.16
CA CYS A 252 -14.05 -17.47 -34.45
C CYS A 252 -13.22 -16.89 -35.62
N ASN A 253 -12.36 -15.89 -35.35
CA ASN A 253 -11.49 -15.25 -36.33
C ASN A 253 -10.04 -15.19 -35.82
N THR A 254 -9.27 -16.22 -36.13
CA THR A 254 -7.85 -16.33 -35.74
C THR A 254 -6.96 -15.49 -36.65
N GLY A 255 -6.85 -14.19 -36.36
CA GLY A 255 -5.82 -13.37 -36.98
C GLY A 255 -4.43 -13.70 -36.44
N ASP A 256 -3.46 -13.99 -37.31
CA ASP A 256 -2.09 -14.36 -36.92
C ASP A 256 -1.37 -13.30 -36.07
N ASN A 257 -1.67 -12.01 -36.32
CA ASN A 257 -1.12 -10.91 -35.51
C ASN A 257 -1.67 -10.92 -34.08
N VAL A 258 -2.95 -11.21 -33.91
CA VAL A 258 -3.59 -11.28 -32.59
C VAL A 258 -3.08 -12.50 -31.83
N ARG A 259 -2.84 -13.62 -32.52
CA ARG A 259 -2.24 -14.83 -31.94
C ARG A 259 -0.87 -14.53 -31.30
N LYS A 260 0.02 -13.84 -32.03
CA LYS A 260 1.35 -13.45 -31.51
C LYS A 260 1.26 -12.58 -30.26
N ILE A 261 0.31 -11.64 -30.22
CA ILE A 261 0.10 -10.77 -29.05
C ILE A 261 -0.28 -11.61 -27.83
N TRP A 262 -1.23 -12.55 -27.98
CA TRP A 262 -1.75 -13.35 -26.88
C TRP A 262 -0.78 -14.43 -26.38
N LEU A 263 0.05 -15.00 -27.26
CA LEU A 263 0.98 -16.09 -26.91
C LEU A 263 2.38 -15.59 -26.52
N GLN A 264 2.88 -14.53 -27.14
CA GLN A 264 4.26 -14.08 -26.98
C GLN A 264 4.36 -12.74 -26.24
N SER A 265 3.63 -11.71 -26.68
CA SER A 265 3.76 -10.36 -26.09
C SER A 265 3.31 -10.29 -24.63
N CYS A 266 2.31 -11.08 -24.23
CA CYS A 266 1.91 -11.18 -22.81
C CYS A 266 3.06 -11.66 -21.92
N ARG A 267 3.82 -12.67 -22.38
CA ARG A 267 4.94 -13.23 -21.63
C ARG A 267 6.13 -12.30 -21.64
N GLU A 268 6.47 -11.71 -22.78
CA GLU A 268 7.58 -10.75 -22.89
C GLU A 268 7.41 -9.54 -21.96
N SER A 269 6.20 -8.99 -21.88
CA SER A 269 5.89 -7.90 -20.94
C SER A 269 6.05 -8.33 -19.48
N PHE A 270 5.70 -9.57 -19.15
CA PHE A 270 5.90 -10.11 -17.81
C PHE A 270 7.38 -10.32 -17.48
N VAL A 271 8.17 -10.81 -18.42
CA VAL A 271 9.63 -10.99 -18.26
C VAL A 271 10.31 -9.64 -18.03
N LYS A 272 9.94 -8.60 -18.81
CA LYS A 272 10.44 -7.24 -18.60
C LYS A 272 10.10 -6.71 -17.21
N MET A 273 8.85 -6.86 -16.77
CA MET A 273 8.41 -6.45 -15.44
C MET A 273 9.20 -7.16 -14.31
N LEU A 274 9.51 -8.45 -14.48
CA LEU A 274 10.32 -9.21 -13.51
C LEU A 274 11.78 -8.73 -13.49
N ALA A 275 12.37 -8.49 -14.66
CA ALA A 275 13.74 -7.99 -14.78
C ALA A 275 13.89 -6.61 -14.10
N ASP A 276 12.93 -5.70 -14.34
CA ASP A 276 12.90 -4.37 -13.74
C ASP A 276 12.77 -4.45 -12.21
N LYS A 277 11.89 -5.34 -11.72
CA LYS A 277 11.72 -5.59 -10.28
C LYS A 277 13.03 -6.09 -9.65
N GLN A 278 13.70 -7.07 -10.26
CA GLN A 278 14.97 -7.60 -9.77
C GLN A 278 16.08 -6.55 -9.80
N HIS A 279 16.13 -5.71 -10.84
CA HIS A 279 17.07 -4.61 -10.93
C HIS A 279 16.88 -3.63 -9.75
N ARG A 280 15.63 -3.23 -9.47
CA ARG A 280 15.32 -2.33 -8.34
C ARG A 280 15.72 -2.92 -7.00
N GLU A 281 15.35 -4.18 -6.73
CA GLU A 281 15.73 -4.85 -5.47
C GLU A 281 17.24 -4.96 -5.32
N THR A 282 17.97 -5.16 -6.43
CA THR A 282 19.44 -5.19 -6.44
C THR A 282 20.04 -3.82 -6.16
N GLU A 283 19.52 -2.75 -6.77
CA GLU A 283 19.97 -1.38 -6.53
C GLU A 283 19.66 -0.92 -5.09
N GLU A 284 18.49 -1.27 -4.55
CA GLU A 284 18.18 -1.03 -3.14
C GLU A 284 19.13 -1.80 -2.20
N MET A 285 19.46 -3.05 -2.52
CA MET A 285 20.44 -3.82 -1.77
C MET A 285 21.84 -3.23 -1.88
N LYS A 286 22.25 -2.74 -3.06
CA LYS A 286 23.53 -2.05 -3.25
C LYS A 286 23.58 -0.72 -2.52
N ALA A 287 22.52 0.06 -2.51
CA ALA A 287 22.45 1.31 -1.76
C ALA A 287 22.58 1.05 -0.25
N LYS A 288 21.89 0.03 0.27
CA LYS A 288 22.04 -0.43 1.66
C LYS A 288 23.45 -0.94 1.95
N ALA A 289 24.08 -1.62 1.00
CA ALA A 289 25.45 -2.12 1.14
C ALA A 289 26.53 -1.03 0.99
N GLN A 290 26.30 0.02 0.20
CA GLN A 290 27.20 1.16 0.09
C GLN A 290 27.26 1.99 1.39
N ILE A 291 26.14 2.03 2.13
CA ILE A 291 26.09 2.63 3.46
C ILE A 291 26.90 1.78 4.46
N SER A 292 27.02 0.47 4.24
CA SER A 292 27.76 -0.45 5.11
C SER A 292 29.25 -0.62 4.75
N ASN A 293 29.92 0.43 4.28
CA ASN A 293 31.39 0.41 4.25
C ASN A 293 31.90 0.74 5.64
N ALA A 294 32.17 -0.31 6.44
CA ALA A 294 32.78 -0.14 7.74
C ALA A 294 34.18 0.48 7.56
N GLN A 295 34.38 1.66 8.15
CA GLN A 295 35.70 2.29 8.21
C GLN A 295 36.63 1.42 9.07
N PRO A 296 37.95 1.43 8.86
CA PRO A 296 38.89 0.68 9.72
C PRO A 296 38.82 1.10 11.21
N ASP A 297 38.31 2.31 11.47
CA ASP A 297 38.09 2.89 12.79
C ASP A 297 36.68 2.62 13.34
N ASP A 298 35.79 1.95 12.60
CA ASP A 298 34.49 1.55 13.12
C ASP A 298 34.65 0.53 14.24
N LEU A 299 34.04 0.84 15.38
CA LEU A 299 34.08 0.02 16.57
C LEU A 299 33.39 -1.33 16.30
N ILE A 300 34.03 -2.43 16.68
CA ILE A 300 33.45 -3.76 16.57
C ILE A 300 32.33 -3.88 17.61
N ASP A 301 31.10 -4.12 17.16
CA ASP A 301 29.99 -4.38 18.06
C ASP A 301 30.11 -5.78 18.70
N PHE A 302 30.42 -5.81 20.00
CA PHE A 302 30.64 -7.04 20.78
C PHE A 302 29.34 -7.81 21.13
N TYR A 303 28.17 -7.43 20.60
CA TYR A 303 26.89 -8.07 20.94
C TYR A 303 26.89 -9.57 20.65
N HIS A 304 27.60 -9.99 19.60
CA HIS A 304 27.74 -11.39 19.19
C HIS A 304 28.58 -12.26 20.14
N LEU A 305 29.37 -11.64 21.02
CA LEU A 305 30.29 -12.33 21.93
C LEU A 305 29.70 -12.51 23.34
N LYS A 306 28.54 -11.91 23.67
CA LYS A 306 27.84 -12.15 24.94
C LYS A 306 27.04 -13.45 24.91
N SER A 307 27.15 -14.25 25.97
CA SER A 307 26.46 -15.52 26.14
C SER A 307 24.93 -15.32 26.19
N ARG A 308 24.21 -15.80 25.17
CA ARG A 308 22.74 -15.73 24.97
C ARG A 308 21.90 -16.55 25.97
N LYS A 309 22.33 -16.70 27.23
CA LYS A 309 21.54 -17.45 28.21
C LYS A 309 20.45 -16.57 28.80
N GLY A 310 19.25 -16.65 28.23
CA GLY A 310 18.00 -16.23 28.88
C GLY A 310 17.47 -14.83 28.57
N MET A 311 18.10 -14.08 27.66
CA MET A 311 17.62 -12.76 27.21
C MET A 311 17.21 -12.80 25.75
N SER A 312 16.17 -12.04 25.39
CA SER A 312 15.78 -11.83 24.00
C SER A 312 16.79 -10.94 23.27
N GLN A 313 16.82 -11.00 21.94
CA GLN A 313 17.78 -10.27 21.11
C GLN A 313 17.68 -8.74 21.31
N LEU A 314 16.47 -8.22 21.52
CA LEU A 314 16.21 -6.81 21.76
C LEU A 314 16.72 -6.36 23.14
N GLU A 315 16.53 -7.18 24.18
CA GLU A 315 17.03 -6.88 25.53
C GLU A 315 18.56 -6.87 25.58
N LEU A 316 19.22 -7.73 24.79
CA LEU A 316 20.68 -7.75 24.66
C LEU A 316 21.23 -6.54 23.89
N GLU A 317 20.50 -6.05 22.88
CA GLU A 317 20.86 -4.87 22.11
C GLU A 317 20.71 -3.60 22.96
N ASP A 318 19.60 -3.45 23.68
CA ASP A 318 19.32 -2.30 24.56
C ASP A 318 20.31 -2.21 25.75
N GLU A 319 20.58 -3.33 26.43
CA GLU A 319 21.44 -3.33 27.62
C GLU A 319 22.92 -3.06 27.26
N VAL A 320 23.38 -3.53 26.09
CA VAL A 320 24.73 -3.25 25.61
C VAL A 320 24.87 -1.81 25.13
N GLN A 321 23.85 -1.28 24.46
CA GLN A 321 23.87 0.11 23.99
C GLN A 321 23.86 1.10 25.16
N ASP A 322 23.12 0.81 26.23
CA ASP A 322 23.10 1.62 27.45
C ASP A 322 24.39 1.48 28.29
N ASP A 323 24.94 0.26 28.41
CA ASP A 323 26.23 0.05 29.09
C ASP A 323 27.38 0.74 28.34
N LEU A 324 27.36 0.71 27.00
CA LEU A 324 28.37 1.36 26.17
C LEU A 324 28.29 2.89 26.30
N LYS A 325 27.08 3.48 26.22
CA LYS A 325 26.84 4.91 26.47
C LYS A 325 27.32 5.35 27.85
N ARG A 326 27.16 4.49 28.87
CA ARG A 326 27.57 4.77 30.25
C ARG A 326 29.09 4.65 30.43
N ALA A 327 29.74 3.74 29.71
CA ALA A 327 31.17 3.47 29.82
C ALA A 327 32.04 4.42 28.99
N THR A 328 31.57 4.89 27.83
CA THR A 328 32.34 5.79 26.95
C THR A 328 32.21 7.27 27.32
N GLY A 329 31.29 7.63 28.21
CA GLY A 329 31.09 9.03 28.64
C GLY A 329 30.69 9.96 27.50
N GLU A 330 30.11 9.41 26.43
CA GLU A 330 29.81 10.11 25.19
C GLU A 330 28.49 10.89 25.31
N PHE A 331 28.54 12.00 26.05
CA PHE A 331 27.68 13.13 25.70
C PHE A 331 28.25 13.74 24.42
N THR A 332 27.54 13.49 23.32
CA THR A 332 27.62 14.19 22.02
C THR A 332 28.99 14.20 21.33
N LYS A 333 29.29 13.16 20.53
CA LYS A 333 30.12 13.37 19.34
C LYS A 333 29.26 14.03 18.27
N ASP A 334 29.46 15.34 18.18
CA ASP A 334 28.89 16.24 17.19
C ASP A 334 29.43 15.95 15.78
N GLY A 335 28.84 14.95 15.11
CA GLY A 335 29.20 14.56 13.75
C GLY A 335 28.52 15.35 12.63
N ASP A 336 27.75 16.39 12.93
CA ASP A 336 26.88 17.05 11.93
C ASP A 336 26.80 18.58 12.07
N ASP A 337 27.85 19.23 12.59
CA ASP A 337 27.83 20.67 12.91
C ASP A 337 27.63 21.59 11.71
N ALA A 338 27.98 21.14 10.50
CA ALA A 338 27.76 21.94 9.28
C ALA A 338 26.28 22.10 8.92
N ASN A 339 25.45 21.08 9.18
CA ASN A 339 24.00 21.17 8.98
C ASN A 339 23.30 21.90 10.13
N LYS A 340 23.83 21.78 11.37
CA LYS A 340 23.32 22.51 12.54
C LYS A 340 23.49 24.03 12.45
N LEU A 341 24.53 24.52 11.76
CA LEU A 341 24.73 25.96 11.59
C LEU A 341 23.71 26.61 10.65
N ASN A 342 23.09 25.83 9.74
CA ASN A 342 22.05 26.34 8.85
C ASN A 342 20.68 26.51 9.53
N SER A 343 20.46 25.95 10.73
CA SER A 343 19.20 26.04 11.47
C SER A 343 19.19 27.13 12.56
N ILE A 344 20.18 28.03 12.55
CA ILE A 344 20.21 29.17 13.47
C ILE A 344 19.29 30.27 12.92
N LEU A 345 18.26 30.61 13.70
CA LEU A 345 17.29 31.65 13.40
C LEU A 345 17.61 32.91 14.20
N GLN A 346 17.82 34.02 13.49
CA GLN A 346 17.99 35.32 14.10
C GLN A 346 16.62 35.87 14.55
N LEU A 347 16.49 36.17 15.84
CA LEU A 347 15.23 36.64 16.44
C LEU A 347 15.16 38.16 16.61
N THR A 348 16.30 38.83 16.76
CA THR A 348 16.40 40.29 16.96
C THR A 348 17.28 40.95 15.89
N GLY A 349 17.06 42.23 15.63
CA GLY A 349 17.90 43.01 14.71
C GLY A 349 19.28 43.32 15.30
N PHE A 350 20.24 43.63 14.43
CA PHE A 350 21.59 44.06 14.85
C PHE A 350 21.62 45.42 15.55
N SER A 351 20.53 46.17 15.51
CA SER A 351 20.41 47.48 16.15
C SER A 351 19.81 47.41 17.56
N ASP A 352 19.34 46.25 17.98
CA ASP A 352 18.63 46.09 19.25
C ASP A 352 19.62 46.02 20.43
N PRO A 353 19.24 46.54 21.62
CA PRO A 353 20.08 46.50 22.83
C PRO A 353 20.43 45.09 23.30
N VAL A 354 19.54 44.13 23.06
CA VAL A 354 19.70 42.71 23.34
C VAL A 354 19.66 41.96 22.03
N TYR A 355 20.69 41.15 21.79
CA TYR A 355 20.73 40.25 20.63
C TYR A 355 20.27 38.86 21.04
N ALA A 356 19.38 38.25 20.26
CA ALA A 356 18.93 36.89 20.44
C ALA A 356 18.97 36.08 19.13
N GLU A 357 19.51 34.88 19.22
CA GLU A 357 19.50 33.85 18.18
C GLU A 357 18.95 32.55 18.78
N ALA A 358 18.20 31.80 17.98
CA ALA A 358 17.59 30.56 18.38
C ALA A 358 18.08 29.39 17.53
N TYR A 359 18.32 28.28 18.19
CA TYR A 359 18.63 27.00 17.58
C TYR A 359 17.48 26.03 17.88
N VAL A 360 16.85 25.50 16.83
CA VAL A 360 15.70 24.59 16.95
C VAL A 360 16.17 23.15 16.73
N THR A 361 15.91 22.27 17.70
CA THR A 361 16.09 20.83 17.56
C THR A 361 14.75 20.13 17.77
N VAL A 362 14.37 19.22 16.87
CA VAL A 362 13.10 18.51 16.96
C VAL A 362 13.37 17.03 17.18
N HIS A 363 12.84 16.51 18.29
CA HIS A 363 12.94 15.12 18.70
C HIS A 363 11.54 14.53 18.85
N HIS A 364 11.03 13.89 17.78
CA HIS A 364 9.68 13.32 17.76
C HIS A 364 8.64 14.30 18.34
N TYR A 365 8.17 14.10 19.57
CA TYR A 365 7.15 14.92 20.23
C TYR A 365 7.69 16.14 21.01
N ASP A 366 9.01 16.29 21.15
CA ASP A 366 9.63 17.38 21.90
C ASP A 366 10.47 18.25 20.96
N ILE A 367 10.16 19.56 20.93
CA ILE A 367 10.98 20.58 20.29
C ILE A 367 11.78 21.27 21.38
N VAL A 368 13.10 21.25 21.24
CA VAL A 368 14.03 21.96 22.11
C VAL A 368 14.48 23.22 21.37
N LEU A 369 14.10 24.37 21.92
CA LEU A 369 14.51 25.67 21.43
C LEU A 369 15.63 26.21 22.33
N ASP A 370 16.86 26.22 21.83
CA ASP A 370 18.00 26.80 22.52
C ASP A 370 18.18 28.26 22.08
N VAL A 371 17.79 29.22 22.92
CA VAL A 371 17.90 30.66 22.66
C VAL A 371 19.15 31.22 23.34
N THR A 372 20.08 31.73 22.54
CA THR A 372 21.25 32.47 23.05
C THR A 372 20.91 33.94 23.09
N VAL A 373 20.93 34.52 24.30
CA VAL A 373 20.65 35.95 24.54
C VAL A 373 21.95 36.64 24.94
N ILE A 374 22.29 37.74 24.27
CA ILE A 374 23.51 38.51 24.47
C ILE A 374 23.14 39.96 24.80
N ASN A 375 23.60 40.45 25.96
CA ASN A 375 23.48 41.85 26.30
C ASN A 375 24.56 42.65 25.56
N ARG A 376 24.19 43.54 24.63
CA ARG A 376 25.15 44.39 23.92
C ARG A 376 25.33 45.77 24.56
N THR A 377 24.60 46.06 25.63
CA THR A 377 24.69 47.32 26.35
C THR A 377 25.78 47.29 27.42
N LYS A 378 26.18 48.48 27.88
CA LYS A 378 27.13 48.66 28.99
C LYS A 378 26.46 48.62 30.36
N GLU A 379 25.14 48.46 30.41
CA GLU A 379 24.35 48.42 31.64
C GLU A 379 23.98 46.98 32.00
N THR A 380 23.77 46.73 33.30
CA THR A 380 23.27 45.43 33.76
C THR A 380 21.77 45.34 33.52
N LEU A 381 21.35 44.30 32.80
CA LEU A 381 19.94 43.98 32.57
C LEU A 381 19.47 43.09 33.72
N GLN A 382 18.49 43.57 34.47
CA GLN A 382 17.87 42.85 35.57
C GLN A 382 16.52 42.29 35.12
N ASN A 383 16.11 41.17 35.73
CA ASN A 383 14.83 40.52 35.45
C ASN A 383 14.58 40.25 33.95
N LEU A 384 15.63 39.88 33.20
CA LEU A 384 15.47 39.49 31.81
C LEU A 384 14.68 38.19 31.73
N CYS A 385 13.52 38.24 31.09
CA CYS A 385 12.59 37.13 30.92
C CYS A 385 12.31 36.94 29.43
N LEU A 386 12.44 35.68 28.98
CA LEU A 386 11.99 35.26 27.66
C LEU A 386 10.57 34.71 27.79
N GLU A 387 9.60 35.45 27.26
CA GLU A 387 8.20 35.02 27.19
C GLU A 387 7.94 34.44 25.80
N LEU A 388 7.69 33.13 25.74
CA LEU A 388 7.31 32.44 24.51
C LEU A 388 5.82 32.14 24.53
N ALA A 389 5.19 32.27 23.38
CA ALA A 389 3.83 31.86 23.14
C ALA A 389 3.76 31.12 21.80
N THR A 390 2.85 30.16 21.72
CA THR A 390 2.72 29.25 20.59
C THR A 390 1.36 29.41 19.94
N LEU A 391 1.32 29.40 18.61
CA LEU A 391 0.12 29.28 17.81
C LEU A 391 0.05 27.87 17.21
N GLY A 392 -1.12 27.24 17.33
CA GLY A 392 -1.35 25.86 16.91
C GLY A 392 -1.25 24.87 18.07
N ASP A 393 -1.09 23.59 17.75
CA ASP A 393 -1.10 22.46 18.70
C ASP A 393 0.26 22.23 19.40
N LEU A 394 1.02 23.30 19.61
CA LEU A 394 2.26 23.31 20.36
C LEU A 394 2.00 23.72 21.81
N LYS A 395 2.39 22.88 22.76
CA LYS A 395 2.25 23.15 24.20
C LYS A 395 3.59 23.50 24.81
N LEU A 396 3.76 24.75 25.21
CA LEU A 396 4.91 25.17 26.00
C LEU A 396 4.84 24.52 27.40
N VAL A 397 5.89 23.78 27.77
CA VAL A 397 5.99 23.12 29.09
C VAL A 397 6.80 23.98 30.07
N GLU A 398 7.65 24.86 29.54
CA GLU A 398 8.56 25.69 30.30
C GLU A 398 7.86 26.90 30.94
N ARG A 399 8.26 27.24 32.17
CA ARG A 399 7.82 28.46 32.85
C ARG A 399 8.88 29.56 32.66
N PRO A 400 8.45 30.82 32.45
CA PRO A 400 9.38 31.95 32.33
C PRO A 400 10.27 32.06 33.57
N GLN A 401 11.59 32.14 33.35
CA GLN A 401 12.59 32.35 34.39
C GLN A 401 13.27 33.71 34.19
N ASN A 402 13.52 34.39 35.29
CA ASN A 402 14.19 35.70 35.29
C ASN A 402 15.70 35.51 35.41
N TYR A 403 16.43 36.13 34.50
CA TYR A 403 17.89 36.13 34.46
C TYR A 403 18.43 37.54 34.68
N THR A 404 19.62 37.65 35.27
CA THR A 404 20.36 38.91 35.34
C THR A 404 21.60 38.78 34.46
N LEU A 405 21.72 39.67 33.48
CA LEU A 405 22.81 39.68 32.50
C LEU A 405 23.74 40.87 32.79
N ALA A 406 25.02 40.56 32.94
CA ALA A 406 26.06 41.57 33.02
C ALA A 406 26.27 42.25 31.64
N PRO A 407 26.94 43.41 31.58
CA PRO A 407 27.32 44.04 30.32
C PRO A 407 28.12 43.08 29.45
N GLU A 408 27.81 43.02 28.15
CA GLU A 408 28.52 42.18 27.15
C GLU A 408 28.50 40.66 27.46
N SER A 409 27.67 40.21 28.40
CA SER A 409 27.55 38.79 28.73
C SER A 409 26.47 38.09 27.90
N SER A 410 26.69 36.80 27.65
CA SER A 410 25.75 35.91 26.96
C SER A 410 25.19 34.85 27.90
N LYS A 411 23.94 34.47 27.69
CA LYS A 411 23.29 33.36 28.39
C LYS A 411 22.49 32.52 27.40
N GLN A 412 22.59 31.20 27.54
CA GLN A 412 21.75 30.25 26.83
C GLN A 412 20.54 29.89 27.68
N ILE A 413 19.35 30.00 27.09
CA ILE A 413 18.06 29.65 27.67
C ILE A 413 17.49 28.52 26.81
N LYS A 414 17.22 27.37 27.43
CA LYS A 414 16.57 26.25 26.77
C LYS A 414 15.07 26.36 27.01
N ALA A 415 14.26 26.14 25.98
CA ALA A 415 12.80 26.11 26.07
C ALA A 415 12.28 24.82 25.45
N ASN A 416 11.60 24.00 26.25
CA ASN A 416 11.01 22.75 25.79
C ASN A 416 9.52 22.93 25.42
N ILE A 417 9.19 22.57 24.18
CA ILE A 417 7.86 22.69 23.60
C ILE A 417 7.40 21.29 23.19
N LYS A 418 6.22 20.88 23.65
CA LYS A 418 5.62 19.60 23.26
C LYS A 418 4.73 19.76 22.04
N VAL A 419 4.96 18.93 21.05
CA VAL A 419 4.14 18.84 19.84
C VAL A 419 2.99 17.89 20.11
N SER A 420 1.76 18.40 20.02
CA SER A 420 0.57 17.56 20.14
C SER A 420 0.04 17.09 18.78
N SER A 421 0.35 17.82 17.70
CA SER A 421 -0.11 17.52 16.33
C SER A 421 0.92 17.95 15.29
N THR A 422 0.87 17.33 14.10
CA THR A 422 1.75 17.60 12.96
C THR A 422 1.29 18.80 12.12
N GLU A 423 0.83 19.86 12.77
CA GLU A 423 0.47 21.12 12.10
C GLU A 423 1.62 22.12 12.15
N THR A 424 1.72 22.99 11.14
CA THR A 424 2.69 24.08 11.14
C THR A 424 2.46 24.96 12.36
N GLY A 425 3.40 24.94 13.30
CA GLY A 425 3.37 25.75 14.49
C GLY A 425 4.13 27.06 14.28
N ILE A 426 3.60 28.14 14.81
CA ILE A 426 4.30 29.43 14.88
C ILE A 426 4.63 29.68 16.35
N ILE A 427 5.90 29.95 16.64
CA ILE A 427 6.34 30.37 17.96
C ILE A 427 6.66 31.85 17.87
N PHE A 428 5.99 32.64 18.68
CA PHE A 428 6.26 34.07 18.84
C PHE A 428 6.73 34.32 20.26
N GLY A 429 7.59 35.31 20.44
CA GLY A 429 8.17 35.57 21.74
C GLY A 429 8.54 37.02 21.96
N ASN A 430 8.66 37.39 23.22
CA ASN A 430 9.09 38.72 23.64
C ASN A 430 10.19 38.57 24.70
N ILE A 431 11.18 39.45 24.66
CA ILE A 431 12.15 39.61 25.74
C ILE A 431 11.75 40.83 26.55
N VAL A 432 11.47 40.62 27.83
CA VAL A 432 11.15 41.68 28.79
C VAL A 432 12.34 41.83 29.72
N TYR A 433 12.84 43.05 29.92
CA TYR A 433 13.91 43.31 30.87
C TYR A 433 13.76 44.68 31.55
N GLU A 434 14.39 44.80 32.71
CA GLU A 434 14.45 46.03 33.50
C GLU A 434 15.90 46.54 33.53
N THR A 435 16.07 47.85 33.34
CA THR A 435 17.40 48.47 33.38
C THR A 435 17.66 49.00 34.78
N SER A 436 18.87 48.80 35.30
CA SER A 436 19.26 49.22 36.66
C SER A 436 19.16 50.74 36.90
N SER A 437 19.10 51.53 35.83
CA SER A 437 18.90 52.98 35.83
C SER A 437 17.43 53.41 36.01
N ASN A 438 16.44 52.57 35.66
CA ASN A 438 15.00 52.87 35.76
C ASN A 438 14.18 51.62 36.15
N VAL A 439 13.94 51.44 37.46
CA VAL A 439 13.21 50.30 38.05
C VAL A 439 11.72 50.25 37.66
N HIS A 440 11.18 51.29 37.03
CA HIS A 440 9.76 51.40 36.67
C HIS A 440 9.44 51.28 35.18
N ASP A 441 10.45 51.29 34.30
CA ASP A 441 10.25 51.12 32.85
C ASP A 441 10.69 49.72 32.42
N ARG A 442 9.71 48.86 32.14
CA ARG A 442 9.94 47.57 31.50
C ARG A 442 10.09 47.78 30.01
N THR A 443 11.27 47.46 29.49
CA THR A 443 11.49 47.47 28.04
C THR A 443 11.12 46.11 27.48
N VAL A 444 10.34 46.11 26.40
CA VAL A 444 9.89 44.89 25.72
C VAL A 444 10.45 44.90 24.30
N ILE A 445 11.17 43.84 23.94
CA ILE A 445 11.64 43.59 22.58
C ILE A 445 10.79 42.46 22.02
N VAL A 446 10.09 42.72 20.91
CA VAL A 446 9.33 41.70 20.18
C VAL A 446 10.28 40.93 19.28
N LEU A 447 10.28 39.62 19.40
CA LEU A 447 11.11 38.72 18.60
C LEU A 447 10.45 38.43 17.25
N ASN A 448 11.26 38.10 16.26
CA ASN A 448 10.76 37.58 15.00
C ASN A 448 10.10 36.21 15.20
N ASP A 449 9.04 35.94 14.44
CA ASP A 449 8.28 34.70 14.52
C ASP A 449 9.11 33.52 13.99
N ILE A 450 9.06 32.40 14.71
CA ILE A 450 9.70 31.14 14.33
C ILE A 450 8.64 30.24 13.70
N HIS A 451 8.77 30.00 12.40
CA HIS A 451 7.95 29.04 11.68
C HIS A 451 8.59 27.65 11.75
N ILE A 452 7.86 26.67 12.31
CA ILE A 452 8.30 25.28 12.32
C ILE A 452 7.64 24.54 11.18
N ASP A 453 8.43 24.30 10.14
CA ASP A 453 8.01 23.52 8.98
C ASP A 453 8.27 22.02 9.21
N ILE A 454 7.20 21.25 9.24
CA ILE A 454 7.25 19.79 9.46
C ILE A 454 7.87 19.05 8.27
N MET A 455 7.99 19.72 7.13
CA MET A 455 8.57 19.18 5.89
C MET A 455 10.04 18.79 6.02
N ASP A 456 10.81 19.47 6.87
CA ASP A 456 12.22 19.14 7.11
C ASP A 456 12.35 17.83 7.92
N TYR A 457 11.23 17.36 8.47
CA TYR A 457 11.08 16.12 9.22
C TYR A 457 10.34 15.04 8.41
N ILE A 458 10.26 15.19 7.08
CA ILE A 458 9.78 14.13 6.19
C ILE A 458 10.98 13.38 5.62
N SER A 459 11.00 12.08 5.90
CA SER A 459 11.99 11.15 5.37
C SER A 459 11.43 10.37 4.18
N PRO A 460 12.23 10.14 3.12
CA PRO A 460 11.81 9.32 2.00
C PRO A 460 11.58 7.88 2.46
N ALA A 461 10.45 7.30 2.07
CA ALA A 461 10.07 5.94 2.41
C ALA A 461 9.61 5.19 1.15
N SER A 462 9.67 3.86 1.16
CA SER A 462 9.19 3.01 0.06
C SER A 462 8.03 2.13 0.55
N CYS A 463 6.96 2.02 -0.24
CA CYS A 463 5.88 1.07 0.01
C CYS A 463 5.51 0.30 -1.28
N ALA A 464 4.88 -0.86 -1.13
CA ALA A 464 4.40 -1.65 -2.26
C ALA A 464 3.16 -1.01 -2.88
N ASP A 465 3.00 -1.12 -4.21
CA ASP A 465 1.89 -0.52 -4.97
C ASP A 465 0.50 -0.90 -4.44
N VAL A 466 0.34 -2.13 -3.95
CA VAL A 466 -0.92 -2.61 -3.38
C VAL A 466 -1.24 -1.84 -2.09
N THR A 467 -0.25 -1.72 -1.21
CA THR A 467 -0.38 -0.96 0.04
C THR A 467 -0.62 0.52 -0.25
N PHE A 468 0.08 1.09 -1.23
CA PHE A 468 -0.15 2.46 -1.68
C PHE A 468 -1.61 2.67 -2.10
N ARG A 469 -2.19 1.78 -2.91
CA ARG A 469 -3.59 1.87 -3.35
C ARG A 469 -4.59 1.73 -2.21
N THR A 470 -4.29 0.86 -1.24
CA THR A 470 -5.13 0.72 -0.04
C THR A 470 -5.08 1.99 0.81
N MET A 471 -3.89 2.49 1.13
CA MET A 471 -3.72 3.73 1.90
C MET A 471 -4.33 4.92 1.16
N TRP A 472 -4.16 4.99 -0.17
CA TRP A 472 -4.76 6.02 -1.00
C TRP A 472 -6.28 6.03 -0.91
N ALA A 473 -6.92 4.86 -0.88
CA ALA A 473 -8.37 4.73 -0.73
C ALA A 473 -8.86 5.00 0.70
N GLU A 474 -8.02 4.74 1.71
CA GLU A 474 -8.33 4.91 3.13
C GLU A 474 -8.19 6.37 3.60
N PHE A 475 -7.24 7.12 3.03
CA PHE A 475 -6.95 8.49 3.50
C PHE A 475 -8.07 9.47 3.15
N GLU A 476 -8.57 10.15 4.18
CA GLU A 476 -9.71 11.05 4.11
C GLU A 476 -9.32 12.45 3.60
N TRP A 477 -8.14 12.94 3.97
CA TRP A 477 -7.69 14.28 3.60
C TRP A 477 -7.01 14.27 2.25
N GLU A 478 -7.57 15.01 1.29
CA GLU A 478 -6.99 15.25 -0.03
C GLU A 478 -6.77 16.75 -0.26
N ASN A 479 -5.55 17.11 -0.67
CA ASN A 479 -5.23 18.43 -1.19
C ASN A 479 -4.88 18.33 -2.67
N LYS A 480 -5.48 19.18 -3.51
CA LYS A 480 -5.30 19.16 -4.96
C LYS A 480 -4.66 20.47 -5.40
N VAL A 481 -3.39 20.39 -5.76
CA VAL A 481 -2.59 21.51 -6.26
C VAL A 481 -2.59 21.48 -7.79
N ALA A 482 -2.93 22.60 -8.42
CA ALA A 482 -2.83 22.75 -9.87
C ALA A 482 -1.37 23.07 -10.26
N VAL A 483 -0.86 22.38 -11.27
CA VAL A 483 0.50 22.59 -11.77
C VAL A 483 0.56 23.88 -12.58
N ASN A 484 1.39 24.81 -12.14
CA ASN A 484 1.74 26.03 -12.87
C ASN A 484 3.25 26.24 -12.81
N SER A 485 3.96 25.69 -13.79
CA SER A 485 5.43 25.71 -13.85
C SER A 485 5.94 26.43 -15.09
N VAL A 486 7.17 26.93 -14.99
CA VAL A 486 7.94 27.49 -16.12
C VAL A 486 8.69 26.38 -16.88
N ILE A 487 8.85 25.23 -16.25
CA ILE A 487 9.55 24.05 -16.79
C ILE A 487 8.72 23.45 -17.92
N GLN A 488 9.35 23.17 -19.06
CA GLN A 488 8.71 22.62 -20.26
C GLN A 488 8.86 21.09 -20.38
N ASP A 489 9.82 20.51 -19.65
CA ASP A 489 10.05 19.08 -19.61
C ASP A 489 9.36 18.42 -18.41
N GLU A 490 8.64 17.35 -18.68
CA GLU A 490 7.81 16.65 -17.70
C GLU A 490 8.68 15.91 -16.67
N ARG A 491 9.83 15.37 -17.10
CA ARG A 491 10.77 14.64 -16.25
C ARG A 491 11.56 15.58 -15.34
N GLU A 492 12.08 16.67 -15.91
CA GLU A 492 12.75 17.70 -15.12
C GLU A 492 11.82 18.28 -14.04
N PHE A 493 10.53 18.48 -14.38
CA PHE A 493 9.55 18.90 -13.39
C PHE A 493 9.32 17.85 -12.29
N LEU A 494 9.19 16.57 -12.65
CA LEU A 494 9.05 15.49 -11.66
C LEU A 494 10.28 15.41 -10.73
N ASP A 495 11.49 15.45 -11.29
CA ASP A 495 12.74 15.44 -10.51
C ASP A 495 12.88 16.66 -9.62
N HIS A 496 12.43 17.83 -10.08
CA HIS A 496 12.37 19.05 -9.28
C HIS A 496 11.41 18.91 -8.09
N ILE A 497 10.23 18.32 -8.29
CA ILE A 497 9.28 18.05 -7.21
C ILE A 497 9.85 17.02 -6.23
N ILE A 498 10.49 15.95 -6.71
CA ILE A 498 11.15 14.94 -5.86
C ILE A 498 12.20 15.59 -4.97
N LYS A 499 13.08 16.42 -5.55
CA LYS A 499 14.11 17.15 -4.79
C LYS A 499 13.51 18.16 -3.81
N ALA A 500 12.44 18.87 -4.20
CA ALA A 500 11.81 19.88 -3.34
C ALA A 500 11.01 19.28 -2.17
N THR A 501 10.49 18.07 -2.34
CA THR A 501 9.63 17.40 -1.35
C THR A 501 10.35 16.32 -0.54
N ASN A 502 11.58 15.94 -0.92
CA ASN A 502 12.35 14.86 -0.30
C ASN A 502 11.57 13.54 -0.20
N MET A 503 10.75 13.25 -1.22
CA MET A 503 9.94 12.03 -1.29
C MET A 503 10.54 11.00 -2.23
N ASN A 504 10.27 9.73 -1.99
CA ASN A 504 10.71 8.67 -2.89
C ASN A 504 9.67 8.44 -3.99
N CYS A 505 10.13 8.27 -5.24
CA CYS A 505 9.25 7.91 -6.35
C CYS A 505 9.06 6.39 -6.42
N LEU A 506 7.81 5.94 -6.32
CA LEU A 506 7.47 4.52 -6.38
C LEU A 506 7.32 4.02 -7.83
N THR A 507 6.94 4.91 -8.75
CA THR A 507 6.75 4.57 -10.16
C THR A 507 8.11 4.24 -10.79
N PRO A 508 8.26 3.07 -11.46
CA PRO A 508 9.53 2.70 -12.05
C PRO A 508 9.90 3.63 -13.22
N PRO A 509 11.20 3.91 -13.42
CA PRO A 509 11.66 4.74 -14.54
C PRO A 509 11.25 4.16 -15.90
N SER A 510 11.18 2.83 -16.05
CA SER A 510 10.68 2.17 -17.27
C SER A 510 9.22 2.53 -17.62
N ALA A 511 8.39 2.88 -16.63
CA ALA A 511 7.01 3.35 -16.87
C ALA A 511 6.95 4.85 -17.17
N LEU A 512 8.03 5.59 -16.88
CA LEU A 512 8.25 7.00 -17.24
C LEU A 512 9.04 7.12 -18.55
N GLU A 513 9.47 5.99 -19.12
CA GLU A 513 10.16 5.91 -20.41
C GLU A 513 9.16 5.98 -21.58
N GLY A 514 9.34 6.99 -22.43
CA GLY A 514 8.51 7.25 -23.60
C GLY A 514 8.22 8.74 -23.75
N GLU A 515 7.92 9.16 -24.98
CA GLU A 515 7.37 10.50 -25.28
C GLU A 515 5.84 10.43 -25.32
N CYS A 516 5.25 9.99 -24.22
CA CYS A 516 3.83 10.23 -23.99
C CYS A 516 3.78 11.60 -23.34
N GLY A 517 3.12 12.59 -23.94
CA GLY A 517 2.95 13.94 -23.38
C GLY A 517 2.12 13.99 -22.09
N PHE A 518 2.17 12.92 -21.28
CA PHE A 518 1.45 12.69 -20.05
C PHE A 518 2.29 11.80 -19.13
N ILE A 519 2.53 12.27 -17.91
CA ILE A 519 3.22 11.54 -16.83
C ILE A 519 2.30 11.41 -15.63
N SER A 520 2.19 10.19 -15.09
CA SER A 520 1.61 9.95 -13.77
C SER A 520 2.60 9.21 -12.87
N ALA A 521 3.00 9.86 -11.78
CA ALA A 521 3.98 9.34 -10.83
C ALA A 521 3.41 9.32 -9.41
N ASN A 522 3.68 8.22 -8.68
CA ASN A 522 3.33 8.10 -7.26
C ASN A 522 4.58 8.33 -6.42
N LEU A 523 4.49 9.26 -5.47
CA LEU A 523 5.52 9.54 -4.48
C LEU A 523 5.02 9.13 -3.10
N TYR A 524 5.94 8.69 -2.25
CA TYR A 524 5.65 8.30 -0.89
C TYR A 524 6.77 8.74 0.05
N ALA A 525 6.36 9.16 1.25
CA ALA A 525 7.27 9.51 2.32
C ALA A 525 6.63 9.28 3.68
N LYS A 526 7.47 9.27 4.71
CA LYS A 526 7.06 9.09 6.09
C LYS A 526 7.61 10.21 6.95
N SER A 527 6.75 10.82 7.74
CA SER A 527 7.14 11.82 8.73
C SER A 527 7.95 11.18 9.87
N VAL A 528 8.77 11.96 10.58
CA VAL A 528 9.44 11.56 11.83
C VAL A 528 8.43 11.06 12.89
N PHE A 529 7.17 11.51 12.80
CA PHE A 529 6.07 11.03 13.64
C PHE A 529 5.51 9.65 13.23
N GLY A 530 6.05 9.07 12.15
CA GLY A 530 5.57 7.81 11.60
C GLY A 530 4.30 7.92 10.75
N GLU A 531 3.87 9.14 10.41
CA GLU A 531 2.71 9.39 9.56
C GLU A 531 3.05 9.26 8.08
N ASP A 532 2.12 8.67 7.32
CA ASP A 532 2.27 8.36 5.91
C ASP A 532 1.77 9.53 5.02
N ALA A 533 2.62 9.98 4.11
CA ALA A 533 2.29 11.01 3.11
C ALA A 533 2.33 10.42 1.70
N LEU A 534 1.21 10.49 0.99
CA LEU A 534 1.07 9.99 -0.39
C LEU A 534 0.89 11.15 -1.35
N VAL A 535 1.58 11.10 -2.48
CA VAL A 535 1.40 12.10 -3.55
C VAL A 535 1.24 11.39 -4.88
N ASN A 536 0.24 11.80 -5.65
CA ASN A 536 0.10 11.43 -7.05
C ASN A 536 0.28 12.69 -7.90
N VAL A 537 1.32 12.69 -8.71
CA VAL A 537 1.64 13.74 -9.66
C VAL A 537 1.09 13.32 -11.02
N SER A 538 0.16 14.08 -11.58
CA SER A 538 -0.37 13.85 -12.93
C SER A 538 -0.20 15.10 -13.78
N ILE A 539 0.63 15.01 -14.81
CA ILE A 539 1.04 16.13 -15.66
C ILE A 539 0.80 15.76 -17.13
N GLU A 540 0.32 16.72 -17.91
CA GLU A 540 0.09 16.66 -19.34
C GLU A 540 0.75 17.86 -20.01
N LYS A 541 1.51 17.62 -21.06
CA LYS A 541 2.10 18.66 -21.90
C LYS A 541 1.12 19.10 -22.96
N GLN A 542 0.68 20.35 -22.87
CA GLN A 542 -0.23 20.94 -23.84
C GLN A 542 0.49 21.27 -25.15
N ALA A 543 -0.29 21.49 -26.21
CA ALA A 543 0.22 21.91 -27.53
C ALA A 543 1.04 23.21 -27.49
N ASP A 544 0.78 24.08 -26.50
CA ASP A 544 1.51 25.33 -26.28
C ASP A 544 2.89 25.13 -25.60
N GLY A 545 3.30 23.89 -25.33
CA GLY A 545 4.56 23.54 -24.66
C GLY A 545 4.55 23.78 -23.14
N LYS A 546 3.42 24.22 -22.57
CA LYS A 546 3.22 24.35 -21.13
C LYS A 546 2.77 23.04 -20.51
N LEU A 547 3.27 22.77 -19.31
CA LEU A 547 2.80 21.67 -18.49
C LEU A 547 1.52 22.07 -17.76
N SER A 548 0.51 21.19 -17.84
CA SER A 548 -0.75 21.34 -17.14
C SER A 548 -1.07 20.06 -16.40
N GLY A 549 -1.67 20.14 -15.22
CA GLY A 549 -1.89 18.94 -14.45
C GLY A 549 -2.30 19.23 -13.02
N TYR A 550 -2.39 18.16 -12.25
CA TYR A 550 -2.74 18.21 -10.85
C TYR A 550 -1.82 17.31 -10.04
N ILE A 551 -1.34 17.85 -8.93
CA ILE A 551 -0.66 17.10 -7.88
C ILE A 551 -1.68 16.88 -6.77
N ARG A 552 -2.03 15.63 -6.53
CA ARG A 552 -2.95 15.22 -5.47
C ARG A 552 -2.14 14.69 -4.31
N ILE A 553 -2.38 15.22 -3.13
CA ILE A 553 -1.70 14.86 -1.90
C ILE A 553 -2.73 14.27 -0.97
N ARG A 554 -2.44 13.09 -0.41
CA ARG A 554 -3.29 12.46 0.60
C ARG A 554 -2.47 12.11 1.84
N SER A 555 -3.05 12.36 3.00
CA SER A 555 -2.48 12.01 4.30
C SER A 555 -3.60 11.63 5.26
N LYS A 556 -3.25 10.97 6.36
CA LYS A 556 -4.15 10.74 7.48
C LYS A 556 -4.45 12.04 8.25
N THR A 557 -3.48 12.95 8.31
CA THR A 557 -3.58 14.24 9.00
C THR A 557 -3.72 15.40 8.02
N GLN A 558 -4.60 16.34 8.36
CA GLN A 558 -4.86 17.53 7.54
C GLN A 558 -3.60 18.41 7.39
N GLY A 559 -2.85 18.59 8.49
CA GLY A 559 -1.64 19.42 8.52
C GLY A 559 -0.64 19.02 7.43
N ILE A 560 -0.31 17.73 7.32
CA ILE A 560 0.64 17.24 6.30
C ILE A 560 0.12 17.49 4.88
N ALA A 561 -1.16 17.23 4.62
CA ALA A 561 -1.74 17.40 3.28
C ALA A 561 -1.75 18.87 2.82
N LEU A 562 -2.03 19.80 3.73
CA LEU A 562 -2.03 21.24 3.44
C LEU A 562 -0.62 21.79 3.31
N SER A 563 0.25 21.57 4.30
CA SER A 563 1.62 22.10 4.31
C SER A 563 2.44 21.61 3.12
N LEU A 564 2.27 20.35 2.71
CA LEU A 564 2.94 19.84 1.51
C LEU A 564 2.43 20.53 0.24
N GLY A 565 1.12 20.79 0.16
CA GLY A 565 0.53 21.48 -0.99
C GLY A 565 0.98 22.93 -1.11
N ASP A 566 1.09 23.64 0.01
CA ASP A 566 1.58 25.02 0.04
C ASP A 566 3.06 25.09 -0.39
N LYS A 567 3.90 24.17 0.11
CA LYS A 567 5.32 24.08 -0.29
C LYS A 567 5.47 23.76 -1.77
N ILE A 568 4.70 22.82 -2.30
CA ILE A 568 4.68 22.51 -3.74
C ILE A 568 4.23 23.74 -4.53
N THR A 569 3.21 24.46 -4.07
CA THR A 569 2.73 25.69 -4.71
C THR A 569 3.78 26.80 -4.72
N LEU A 570 4.61 26.88 -3.68
CA LEU A 570 5.73 27.82 -3.60
C LEU A 570 6.90 27.40 -4.51
N LYS A 571 7.23 26.10 -4.54
CA LYS A 571 8.41 25.56 -5.24
C LYS A 571 8.16 25.23 -6.71
N GLN A 572 6.91 25.10 -7.17
CA GLN A 572 6.56 24.76 -8.56
C GLN A 572 6.98 25.82 -9.59
N LYS A 573 7.13 27.09 -9.16
CA LYS A 573 7.47 28.19 -10.09
C LYS A 573 8.94 28.21 -10.50
N GLY A 574 9.77 27.31 -9.95
CA GLY A 574 11.21 27.35 -10.11
C GLY A 574 11.79 28.55 -9.36
N ALA A 575 12.66 28.31 -8.38
CA ALA A 575 13.50 29.38 -7.90
C ALA A 575 14.42 29.79 -9.07
N ALA A 576 14.38 31.06 -9.45
CA ALA A 576 15.58 31.72 -9.94
C ALA A 576 16.60 31.81 -8.80
#